data_AF-S9SES9-F1
#
_entry.id   AF-S9SES9-F1
#
_cell.length_a   1.000
_cell.length_b   1.000
_cell.length_c   1.000
_cell.angle_alpha   90.00
_cell.angle_beta   90.00
_cell.angle_gamma   90.00
#
_symmetry.space_group_name_H-M   'P 1'
#
loop_
_entity.id
_entity.type
_entity.pdbx_description
1 polymer ?
#
loop_
_entity_poly.entity_id
_entity_poly.type
_entity_poly.pdbx_seq_one_letter_code
_entity_poly.pdbx_strand_id
1 'polypeptide(L)'
;MPVHIIIGDLLNAKELIIGHQVNCQGVMGSGIAKALRDKYSTLYPSYKRYCSQHNSPDELLGKCHIVQEGSRHIANLFGQLEYGRQKSRVYTNYEALRTSLTTLREYAVQNQLSVALPHGIGCGLANGDWDVVNEIIDHVFGDYDVMLYKL
;
A
#
# COMPACT_ATOMS: atom_id res chain seq x y z
N MET A 1 11.15 -13.09 -13.44
CA MET A 1 10.52 -11.81 -13.05
C MET A 1 10.62 -11.71 -11.54
N PRO A 2 10.93 -10.52 -11.01
CA PRO A 2 11.08 -10.28 -9.57
C PRO A 2 9.74 -10.22 -8.81
N VAL A 3 8.61 -10.34 -9.50
CA VAL A 3 7.29 -10.46 -8.89
C VAL A 3 6.98 -11.93 -8.61
N HIS A 4 6.78 -12.26 -7.34
CA HIS A 4 6.52 -13.63 -6.88
C HIS A 4 5.15 -13.70 -6.20
N ILE A 5 4.30 -14.65 -6.60
CA ILE A 5 3.01 -14.87 -5.94
C ILE A 5 3.18 -15.90 -4.82
N ILE A 6 2.76 -15.53 -3.61
CA ILE A 6 2.80 -16.38 -2.42
C ILE A 6 1.36 -16.69 -1.99
N ILE A 7 1.03 -17.98 -1.82
CA ILE A 7 -0.26 -18.38 -1.25
C ILE A 7 -0.16 -18.25 0.27
N GLY A 8 -0.91 -17.32 0.84
CA GLY A 8 -0.92 -17.06 2.28
C GLY A 8 -1.45 -15.68 2.66
N ASP A 9 -1.65 -15.50 3.95
CA ASP A 9 -2.06 -14.23 4.53
C ASP A 9 -0.89 -13.25 4.59
N LEU A 10 -1.06 -12.06 3.99
CA LEU A 10 -0.08 -10.97 4.03
C LEU A 10 0.32 -10.61 5.46
N LEU A 11 -0.56 -10.76 6.45
CA LEU A 11 -0.21 -10.51 7.84
C LEU A 11 0.94 -11.41 8.31
N ASN A 12 1.13 -12.58 7.71
CA ASN A 12 2.18 -13.53 8.05
C ASN A 12 3.43 -13.38 7.16
N ALA A 13 3.51 -12.31 6.37
CA ALA A 13 4.63 -12.04 5.49
C ALA A 13 5.97 -12.08 6.23
N LYS A 14 6.99 -12.69 5.61
CA LYS A 14 8.36 -12.74 6.16
C LYS A 14 9.16 -11.49 5.83
N GLU A 15 8.68 -10.73 4.86
CA GLU A 15 9.30 -9.56 4.29
C GLU A 15 9.28 -8.38 5.27
N LEU A 16 10.41 -7.69 5.41
CA LEU A 16 10.56 -6.62 6.40
C LEU A 16 9.66 -5.40 6.13
N ILE A 17 9.33 -5.11 4.87
CA ILE A 17 8.38 -4.05 4.51
C ILE A 17 7.09 -4.59 3.92
N ILE A 18 5.95 -4.12 4.44
CA ILE A 18 4.61 -4.45 3.95
C ILE A 18 3.95 -3.17 3.43
N GLY A 19 3.61 -3.15 2.15
CA GLY A 19 2.89 -2.04 1.52
C GLY A 19 1.40 -2.33 1.38
N HIS A 20 0.56 -1.32 1.60
CA HIS A 20 -0.88 -1.41 1.33
C HIS A 20 -1.46 -0.06 0.89
N GLN A 21 -2.47 -0.09 0.03
CA GLN A 21 -3.14 1.13 -0.42
C GLN A 21 -4.04 1.70 0.68
N VAL A 22 -3.92 3.01 0.92
CA VAL A 22 -4.77 3.80 1.82
C VAL A 22 -5.46 4.94 1.09
N ASN A 23 -6.50 5.51 1.71
CA ASN A 23 -7.12 6.74 1.24
C ASN A 23 -6.46 7.99 1.84
N CYS A 24 -6.73 9.17 1.30
CA CYS A 24 -6.24 10.44 1.81
C CYS A 24 -7.14 11.04 2.90
N GLN A 25 -8.27 10.39 3.25
CA GLN A 25 -9.25 10.91 4.22
C GLN A 25 -8.90 10.53 5.68
N GLY A 26 -7.78 9.87 5.92
CA GLY A 26 -7.40 9.43 7.25
C GLY A 26 -8.37 8.39 7.82
N VAL A 27 -8.98 7.54 6.97
CA VAL A 27 -9.87 6.46 7.40
C VAL A 27 -9.24 5.11 7.11
N MET A 28 -9.27 4.19 8.08
CA MET A 28 -8.65 2.86 7.98
C MET A 28 -9.54 1.84 8.70
N GLY A 29 -10.60 1.39 8.03
CA GLY A 29 -11.71 0.66 8.66
C GLY A 29 -12.17 -0.62 7.96
N SER A 30 -11.53 -1.02 6.87
CA SER A 30 -11.89 -2.25 6.15
C SER A 30 -10.72 -2.88 5.40
N GLY A 31 -10.90 -4.15 5.00
CA GLY A 31 -9.92 -4.89 4.20
C GLY A 31 -8.57 -5.05 4.91
N ILE A 32 -7.52 -5.20 4.11
CA ILE A 32 -6.15 -5.37 4.61
C ILE A 32 -5.68 -4.20 5.47
N ALA A 33 -6.11 -2.97 5.16
CA ALA A 33 -5.75 -1.78 5.93
C ALA A 33 -6.24 -1.84 7.38
N LYS A 34 -7.46 -2.35 7.62
CA LYS A 34 -7.95 -2.60 8.98
C LYS A 34 -7.18 -3.74 9.64
N ALA A 35 -6.91 -4.82 8.92
CA ALA A 35 -6.19 -5.95 9.49
C ALA A 35 -4.76 -5.58 9.93
N LEU A 36 -4.05 -4.76 9.13
CA LEU A 36 -2.76 -4.18 9.50
C LEU A 36 -2.88 -3.21 10.67
N ARG A 37 -3.90 -2.35 10.71
CA ARG A 37 -4.16 -1.48 11.86
C ARG A 37 -4.31 -2.25 13.16
N ASP A 38 -5.13 -3.31 13.12
CA ASP A 38 -5.46 -4.08 14.31
C ASP A 38 -4.24 -4.91 14.77
N LYS A 39 -3.30 -5.21 13.86
CA LYS A 39 -2.02 -5.89 14.14
C LYS A 39 -0.91 -4.97 14.64
N TYR A 40 -0.77 -3.78 14.06
CA TYR A 40 0.34 -2.85 14.31
C TYR A 40 -0.16 -1.59 15.03
N SER A 41 0.11 -1.51 16.34
CA SER A 41 -0.48 -0.52 17.25
C SER A 41 -0.14 0.94 16.90
N THR A 42 1.05 1.18 16.34
CA THR A 42 1.55 2.50 15.95
C THR A 42 1.08 2.96 14.56
N LEU A 43 0.58 2.03 13.73
CA LEU A 43 0.26 2.30 12.33
C LEU A 43 -0.80 3.38 12.17
N TYR A 44 -1.96 3.19 12.80
CA TYR A 44 -3.09 4.10 12.62
C TYR A 44 -2.90 5.46 13.30
N PRO A 45 -2.37 5.57 14.54
CA PRO A 45 -2.02 6.87 15.12
C PRO A 45 -1.05 7.66 14.23
N SER A 46 -0.01 6.99 13.68
CA SER A 46 0.96 7.61 12.78
C SER A 46 0.31 8.07 11.47
N TYR A 47 -0.48 7.21 10.83
CA TYR A 47 -1.23 7.54 9.62
C TYR A 47 -2.20 8.72 9.83
N LYS A 48 -2.96 8.73 10.94
CA LYS A 48 -3.88 9.84 11.27
C LYS A 48 -3.13 11.15 11.47
N ARG A 49 -2.01 11.12 12.20
CA ARG A 49 -1.16 12.29 12.40
C ARG A 49 -0.64 12.81 11.07
N TYR A 50 -0.10 11.93 10.23
CA TYR A 50 0.42 12.28 8.90
C TYR A 50 -0.66 12.94 8.03
N CYS A 51 -1.88 12.41 8.01
CA CYS A 51 -2.99 13.02 7.28
C CYS A 51 -3.33 14.42 7.82
N SER A 52 -3.33 14.61 9.15
CA SER A 52 -3.67 15.90 9.76
C SER A 52 -2.62 17.00 9.62
N GLN A 53 -1.39 16.63 9.21
CA GLN A 53 -0.29 17.58 9.00
C GLN A 53 -0.33 18.27 7.63
N HIS A 54 -1.24 17.85 6.75
CA HIS A 54 -1.41 18.40 5.41
C HIS A 54 -2.65 19.30 5.37
N ASN A 55 -2.65 20.32 4.52
CA ASN A 55 -3.75 21.29 4.47
C ASN A 55 -5.00 20.70 3.80
N SER A 56 -4.82 19.74 2.88
CA SER A 56 -5.90 19.05 2.20
C SER A 56 -5.55 17.59 1.90
N PRO A 57 -6.56 16.71 1.71
CA PRO A 57 -6.33 15.34 1.28
C PRO A 57 -5.58 15.23 -0.06
N ASP A 58 -5.74 16.17 -0.98
CA ASP A 58 -5.08 16.16 -2.28
C ASP A 58 -3.55 16.22 -2.15
N GLU A 59 -3.02 16.90 -1.12
CA GLU A 59 -1.58 16.94 -0.86
C GLU A 59 -1.00 15.57 -0.48
N LEU A 60 -1.83 14.60 -0.10
CA LEU A 60 -1.39 13.25 0.27
C LEU A 60 -1.34 12.30 -0.93
N LEU A 61 -2.11 12.56 -1.99
CA LEU A 61 -2.28 11.65 -3.10
C LEU A 61 -0.93 11.36 -3.79
N GLY A 62 -0.59 10.08 -3.91
CA GLY A 62 0.67 9.60 -4.46
C GLY A 62 1.83 9.49 -3.46
N LYS A 63 1.66 9.97 -2.23
CA LYS A 63 2.71 9.85 -1.20
C LYS A 63 2.81 8.42 -0.66
N CYS A 64 3.99 8.12 -0.12
CA CYS A 64 4.26 6.90 0.65
C CYS A 64 4.65 7.30 2.08
N HIS A 65 3.87 6.86 3.08
CA HIS A 65 4.15 7.10 4.49
C HIS A 65 4.54 5.81 5.19
N ILE A 66 5.80 5.72 5.61
CA ILE A 66 6.39 4.52 6.21
C ILE A 66 6.35 4.64 7.72
N VAL A 67 5.76 3.64 8.37
CA VAL A 67 5.69 3.51 9.83
C VAL A 67 6.55 2.32 10.25
N GLN A 68 7.49 2.55 11.16
CA GLN A 68 8.30 1.49 11.74
C GLN A 68 7.69 1.01 13.07
N GLU A 69 7.55 -0.30 13.23
CA GLU A 69 7.19 -0.94 14.49
C GLU A 69 8.07 -2.18 14.72
N GLY A 70 9.03 -2.06 15.66
CA GLY A 70 10.09 -3.04 15.81
C GLY A 70 10.98 -3.10 14.57
N SER A 71 11.18 -4.30 14.02
CA SER A 71 11.93 -4.50 12.76
C SER A 71 11.06 -4.42 11.50
N ARG A 72 9.75 -4.19 11.64
CA ARG A 72 8.82 -4.13 10.51
C ARG A 72 8.60 -2.70 10.06
N HIS A 73 8.47 -2.53 8.75
CA HIS A 73 8.12 -1.28 8.09
C HIS A 73 6.77 -1.46 7.42
N ILE A 74 5.81 -0.59 7.72
CA ILE A 74 4.47 -0.63 7.12
C ILE A 74 4.29 0.64 6.29
N ALA A 75 4.13 0.47 4.98
CA ALA A 75 4.01 1.58 4.04
C ALA A 75 2.53 1.84 3.70
N ASN A 76 2.03 3.00 4.11
CA ASN A 76 0.74 3.51 3.69
C ASN A 76 0.91 4.18 2.31
N LEU A 77 0.40 3.53 1.28
CA LEU A 77 0.50 3.96 -0.11
C LEU A 77 -0.76 4.77 -0.46
N PHE A 78 -0.65 6.09 -0.58
CA PHE A 78 -1.79 6.97 -0.82
C PHE A 78 -2.23 6.93 -2.29
N GLY A 79 -2.77 5.79 -2.73
CA GLY A 79 -3.27 5.57 -4.09
C GLY A 79 -4.74 5.97 -4.28
N GLN A 80 -5.37 6.60 -3.30
CA GLN A 80 -6.81 6.83 -3.30
C GLN A 80 -7.15 8.15 -2.59
N LEU A 81 -7.85 9.06 -3.26
CA LEU A 81 -8.22 10.35 -2.66
C LEU A 81 -9.35 10.20 -1.64
N GLU A 82 -10.49 9.65 -2.09
CA GLU A 82 -11.68 9.37 -1.27
C GLU A 82 -11.89 7.87 -1.10
N TYR A 83 -12.76 7.44 -0.18
CA TYR A 83 -13.11 6.02 -0.02
C TYR A 83 -14.59 5.73 -0.12
N GLY A 84 -14.90 4.47 -0.46
CA GLY A 84 -16.28 4.00 -0.53
C GLY A 84 -16.38 2.59 -1.07
N ARG A 85 -17.59 2.25 -1.51
CA ARG A 85 -17.97 0.91 -2.01
C ARG A 85 -18.86 0.98 -3.25
N GLN A 86 -18.97 2.15 -3.88
CA GLN A 86 -19.81 2.33 -5.05
C GLN A 86 -19.21 1.58 -6.24
N LYS A 87 -19.90 0.55 -6.74
CA LYS A 87 -19.39 -0.31 -7.82
C LYS A 87 -19.10 0.44 -9.13
N SER A 88 -19.80 1.55 -9.39
CA SER A 88 -19.63 2.38 -10.59
C SER A 88 -18.44 3.34 -10.50
N ARG A 89 -17.74 3.39 -9.37
CA ARG A 89 -16.65 4.33 -9.13
C ARG A 89 -15.35 3.58 -8.85
N VAL A 90 -14.32 3.93 -9.62
CA VAL A 90 -12.94 3.57 -9.32
C VAL A 90 -12.38 4.61 -8.34
N TYR A 91 -11.93 4.15 -7.19
CA TYR A 91 -11.32 4.99 -6.14
C TYR A 91 -9.79 5.00 -6.24
N THR A 92 -9.20 3.94 -6.78
CA THR A 92 -7.77 3.90 -7.05
C THR A 92 -7.42 4.89 -8.15
N ASN A 93 -6.50 5.79 -7.84
CA ASN A 93 -5.78 6.59 -8.82
C ASN A 93 -4.49 5.84 -9.17
N TYR A 94 -4.42 5.33 -10.40
CA TYR A 94 -3.31 4.48 -10.86
C TYR A 94 -1.96 5.20 -10.84
N GLU A 95 -1.91 6.46 -11.23
CA GLU A 95 -0.67 7.25 -11.22
C GLU A 95 -0.19 7.56 -9.80
N ALA A 96 -1.13 7.82 -8.89
CA ALA A 96 -0.83 7.96 -7.47
C ALA A 96 -0.30 6.64 -6.87
N LEU A 97 -0.93 5.51 -7.20
CA LEU A 97 -0.47 4.21 -6.76
C LEU A 97 0.93 3.92 -7.29
N ARG A 98 1.19 4.15 -8.59
CA ARG A 98 2.53 4.05 -9.20
C ARG A 98 3.56 4.89 -8.46
N THR A 99 3.26 6.17 -8.23
CA THR A 99 4.17 7.10 -7.54
C THR A 99 4.51 6.60 -6.14
N SER A 100 3.49 6.19 -5.37
CA SER A 100 3.70 5.69 -4.00
C SER A 100 4.48 4.37 -3.97
N LEU A 101 4.27 3.47 -4.93
CA LEU A 101 5.02 2.22 -5.07
C LEU A 101 6.48 2.49 -5.46
N THR A 102 6.75 3.46 -6.34
CA THR A 102 8.12 3.88 -6.69
C THR A 102 8.86 4.36 -5.44
N THR A 103 8.25 5.24 -4.63
CA THR A 103 8.86 5.71 -3.38
C THR A 103 9.07 4.55 -2.38
N LEU A 104 8.13 3.61 -2.29
CA LEU A 104 8.31 2.39 -1.49
C LEU A 104 9.52 1.58 -1.96
N ARG A 105 9.65 1.36 -3.27
CA ARG A 105 10.76 0.60 -3.88
C ARG A 105 12.10 1.30 -3.64
N GLU A 106 12.17 2.61 -3.81
CA GLU A 106 13.38 3.40 -3.50
C GLU A 106 13.80 3.25 -2.04
N TYR A 107 12.84 3.38 -1.12
CA TYR A 107 13.11 3.17 0.31
C TYR A 107 13.60 1.74 0.59
N ALA A 108 12.96 0.74 -0.01
CA ALA A 108 13.34 -0.67 0.14
C ALA A 108 14.77 -0.93 -0.36
N VAL A 109 15.13 -0.40 -1.53
CA VAL A 109 16.49 -0.50 -2.08
C VAL A 109 17.52 0.17 -1.16
N GLN A 110 17.26 1.40 -0.73
CA GLN A 110 18.19 2.16 0.14
C GLN A 110 18.46 1.47 1.47
N ASN A 111 17.45 0.76 2.01
CA ASN A 111 17.53 0.10 3.30
C ASN A 111 17.72 -1.43 3.19
N GLN A 112 17.88 -1.97 1.97
CA GLN A 112 18.07 -3.39 1.69
C GLN A 112 16.94 -4.28 2.27
N LEU A 113 15.68 -3.87 2.06
CA LEU A 113 14.49 -4.50 2.64
C LEU A 113 13.65 -5.27 1.61
N SER A 114 13.41 -6.56 1.85
CA SER A 114 12.43 -7.35 1.09
C SER A 114 11.01 -6.79 1.21
N VAL A 115 10.23 -6.78 0.12
CA VAL A 115 8.90 -6.13 0.04
C VAL A 115 7.76 -7.15 -0.12
N ALA A 116 6.70 -7.00 0.67
CA ALA A 116 5.43 -7.71 0.48
C ALA A 116 4.26 -6.76 0.21
N LEU A 117 3.37 -7.15 -0.71
CA LEU A 117 2.12 -6.45 -1.04
C LEU A 117 0.96 -7.46 -1.06
N PRO A 118 -0.29 -7.04 -0.82
CA PRO A 118 -1.44 -7.90 -1.08
C PRO A 118 -1.64 -8.05 -2.59
N HIS A 119 -1.87 -9.29 -3.05
CA HIS A 119 -2.43 -9.52 -4.38
C HIS A 119 -3.80 -8.83 -4.47
N GLY A 120 -4.06 -8.10 -5.55
CA GLY A 120 -5.27 -7.29 -5.69
C GLY A 120 -5.22 -5.94 -4.95
N ILE A 121 -4.03 -5.45 -4.58
CA ILE A 121 -3.86 -4.08 -4.07
C ILE A 121 -4.58 -3.08 -4.99
N GLY A 122 -5.34 -2.14 -4.41
CA GLY A 122 -6.14 -1.17 -5.16
C GLY A 122 -7.37 -1.72 -5.91
N CYS A 123 -7.55 -3.03 -6.03
CA CYS A 123 -8.60 -3.59 -6.90
C CYS A 123 -9.89 -3.96 -6.16
N GLY A 124 -9.81 -4.37 -4.89
CA GLY A 124 -10.96 -4.81 -4.10
C GLY A 124 -12.00 -3.72 -3.84
N LEU A 125 -12.03 -3.13 -2.65
CA LEU A 125 -13.02 -2.09 -2.31
C LEU A 125 -12.82 -0.79 -3.10
N ALA A 126 -11.61 -0.57 -3.63
CA ALA A 126 -11.28 0.61 -4.41
C ALA A 126 -11.59 0.45 -5.92
N ASN A 127 -12.07 -0.72 -6.35
CA ASN A 127 -12.51 -1.02 -7.73
C ASN A 127 -11.47 -0.71 -8.82
N GLY A 128 -10.17 -0.74 -8.51
CA GLY A 128 -9.13 -0.74 -9.53
C GLY A 128 -9.16 -1.99 -10.41
N ASP A 129 -8.55 -1.88 -11.59
CA ASP A 129 -8.34 -2.96 -12.54
C ASP A 129 -7.01 -3.65 -12.22
N TRP A 130 -7.07 -4.98 -12.03
CA TRP A 130 -5.89 -5.74 -11.65
C TRP A 130 -4.85 -5.81 -12.77
N ASP A 131 -5.25 -5.82 -14.04
CA ASP A 131 -4.29 -5.90 -15.15
C ASP A 131 -3.45 -4.62 -15.20
N VAL A 132 -4.09 -3.46 -14.99
CA VAL A 132 -3.41 -2.15 -14.89
C VAL A 132 -2.51 -2.09 -13.66
N VAL A 133 -3.00 -2.53 -12.50
CA VAL A 133 -2.19 -2.52 -11.26
C VAL A 133 -1.01 -3.49 -11.35
N ASN A 134 -1.20 -4.66 -11.95
CA ASN A 134 -0.15 -5.64 -12.12
C ASN A 134 0.96 -5.09 -13.03
N GLU A 135 0.60 -4.45 -14.16
CA GLU A 135 1.56 -3.78 -15.03
C GLU A 135 2.35 -2.67 -14.30
N ILE A 136 1.68 -1.90 -13.43
CA ILE A 136 2.35 -0.90 -12.58
C ILE A 136 3.38 -1.58 -11.66
N ILE A 137 3.01 -2.67 -10.98
CA ILE A 137 3.90 -3.40 -10.08
C ILE A 137 5.08 -3.96 -10.86
N ASP A 138 4.84 -4.64 -11.98
CA ASP A 138 5.88 -5.22 -12.83
C ASP A 138 6.89 -4.15 -13.29
N HIS A 139 6.43 -2.96 -13.66
CA HIS A 139 7.31 -1.86 -14.04
C HIS A 139 8.08 -1.27 -12.86
N VAL A 140 7.44 -1.03 -11.72
CA VAL A 140 8.10 -0.42 -10.54
C VAL A 140 9.15 -1.34 -9.93
N PHE A 141 8.88 -2.64 -9.93
CA PHE A 141 9.72 -3.66 -9.29
C PHE A 141 10.55 -4.47 -10.30
N GLY A 142 10.65 -4.05 -11.57
CA GLY A 142 11.22 -4.85 -12.66
C GLY A 142 12.65 -5.39 -12.45
N ASP A 143 13.39 -4.87 -11.47
CA ASP A 143 14.72 -5.28 -11.04
C ASP A 143 14.84 -5.51 -9.51
N TYR A 144 13.72 -5.59 -8.78
CA TYR A 144 13.71 -5.71 -7.33
C TYR A 144 12.60 -6.64 -6.83
N ASP A 145 12.96 -7.65 -6.04
CA ASP A 145 11.98 -8.68 -5.62
C ASP A 145 10.81 -8.10 -4.81
N VAL A 146 9.59 -8.50 -5.18
CA VAL A 146 8.35 -8.19 -4.48
C VAL A 146 7.45 -9.42 -4.41
N MET A 147 6.87 -9.63 -3.23
CA MET A 147 6.07 -10.81 -2.91
C MET A 147 4.60 -10.41 -2.80
N LEU A 148 3.78 -10.93 -3.71
CA LEU A 148 2.34 -10.69 -3.75
C LEU A 148 1.62 -11.81 -3.00
N TYR A 149 1.08 -11.49 -1.83
CA TYR A 149 0.37 -12.45 -0.99
C TYR A 149 -1.09 -12.57 -1.43
N LYS A 150 -1.49 -13.80 -1.76
CA LYS A 150 -2.84 -14.15 -2.18
C LYS A 150 -3.43 -15.19 -1.23
N LEU A 151 -4.60 -14.89 -0.67
CA LEU A 151 -5.39 -15.83 0.13
C LEU A 151 -5.96 -16.97 -0.72
#